data_AF-A0A533XDU5-F1
#
_entry.id   AF-A0A533XDU5-F1
#
_cell.length_a   1.000
_cell.length_b   1.000
_cell.length_c   1.000
_cell.angle_alpha   90.00
_cell.angle_beta   90.00
_cell.angle_gamma   90.00
#
_symmetry.space_group_name_H-M   'P 1'
#
loop_
_entity.id
_entity.type
_entity.pdbx_description
1 polymer ?
#
loop_
_entity_poly.entity_id
_entity_poly.type
_entity_poly.pdbx_seq_one_letter_code
_entity_poly.pdbx_strand_id
1 'polypeptide(L)'
;MTSYWKTLSHNGVAVPESYLPEGLTVKVRGREVSLPPLAEEMAYHLAKKKDTQHVKDPYFVTNFMKDFAGLLPNWCRGAKFEEVDFALFYEKVEREKKE
;
A
#
# COMPACT_ATOMS: atom_id res chain seq x y z
N MET A 1 -5.66 22.13 41.55
CA MET A 1 -4.91 21.26 40.62
C MET A 1 -5.65 19.95 40.51
N THR A 2 -6.18 19.63 39.34
CA THR A 2 -6.78 18.31 39.06
C THR A 2 -5.67 17.33 38.71
N SER A 3 -5.44 16.36 39.58
CA SER A 3 -4.49 15.26 39.32
C SER A 3 -5.22 14.18 38.53
N TYR A 4 -4.75 13.85 37.32
CA TYR A 4 -5.36 12.81 36.49
C TYR A 4 -5.18 11.41 37.10
N TRP A 5 -3.98 11.08 37.60
CA TRP A 5 -3.69 9.77 38.16
C TRP A 5 -2.71 9.89 39.33
N LYS A 6 -2.75 8.93 40.27
CA LYS A 6 -1.71 8.76 41.31
C LYS A 6 -0.71 7.66 40.93
N THR A 7 -1.17 6.59 40.28
CA THR A 7 -0.35 5.48 39.75
C THR A 7 -1.01 4.89 38.51
N LEU A 8 -0.24 4.48 37.51
CA LEU A 8 -0.71 3.81 36.29
C LEU A 8 0.23 2.64 35.92
N SER A 9 -0.34 1.48 35.60
CA SER A 9 0.39 0.31 35.11
C SER A 9 -0.33 -0.24 33.87
N HIS A 10 0.39 -0.42 32.76
CA HIS A 10 -0.14 -0.97 31.51
C HIS A 10 0.90 -1.84 30.80
N ASN A 11 0.44 -2.75 29.94
CA ASN A 11 1.28 -3.74 29.26
C ASN A 11 1.84 -3.24 27.91
N GLY A 12 2.09 -1.93 27.79
CA GLY A 12 2.56 -1.34 26.53
C GLY A 12 1.51 -1.33 25.42
N VAL A 13 1.97 -1.46 24.17
CA VAL A 13 1.17 -1.41 22.94
C VAL A 13 1.36 -2.71 22.18
N ALA A 14 0.27 -3.29 21.67
CA ALA A 14 0.33 -4.41 20.75
C ALA A 14 0.61 -3.89 19.33
N VAL A 15 1.78 -4.23 18.78
CA VAL A 15 2.17 -3.86 17.41
C VAL A 15 1.76 -5.01 16.48
N PRO A 16 1.13 -4.72 15.32
CA PRO A 16 0.78 -5.77 14.36
C PRO A 16 2.03 -6.47 13.80
N GLU A 17 1.84 -7.69 13.33
CA GLU A 17 2.90 -8.40 12.60
C GLU A 17 3.32 -7.63 11.35
N SER A 18 4.60 -7.75 10.99
CA SER A 18 5.13 -7.12 9.79
C SER A 18 4.57 -7.78 8.52
N TYR A 19 4.36 -6.99 7.48
CA TYR A 19 4.00 -7.53 6.17
C TYR A 19 5.08 -8.49 5.66
N LEU A 20 4.65 -9.63 5.13
CA LEU A 20 5.52 -10.64 4.51
C LEU A 20 5.45 -10.50 2.98
N PRO A 21 6.51 -10.00 2.33
CA PRO A 21 6.53 -9.86 0.88
C PRO A 21 6.50 -11.22 0.18
N GLU A 22 5.68 -11.33 -0.85
CA GLU A 22 5.54 -12.52 -1.69
C GLU A 22 6.31 -12.38 -3.02
N GLY A 23 6.93 -11.22 -3.26
CA GLY A 23 7.71 -10.94 -4.46
C GLY A 23 6.83 -10.58 -5.66
N LEU A 24 5.65 -10.02 -5.42
CA LEU A 24 4.76 -9.58 -6.48
C LEU A 24 5.33 -8.39 -7.26
N THR A 25 5.02 -8.37 -8.56
CA THR A 25 5.46 -7.32 -9.49
C THR A 25 4.30 -6.44 -9.92
N VAL A 26 4.63 -5.26 -10.44
CA VAL A 26 3.69 -4.41 -11.20
C VAL A 26 4.27 -4.16 -12.59
N LYS A 27 3.41 -3.82 -13.56
CA LYS A 27 3.88 -3.28 -14.84
C LYS A 27 3.74 -1.77 -14.84
N VAL A 28 4.82 -1.05 -15.06
CA VAL A 28 4.84 0.41 -15.23
C VAL A 28 5.16 0.71 -16.69
N ARG A 29 4.24 1.39 -17.40
CA ARG A 29 4.39 1.70 -18.84
C ARG A 29 4.72 0.46 -19.68
N GLY A 30 4.10 -0.67 -19.35
CA GLY A 30 4.28 -1.96 -20.02
C GLY A 30 5.55 -2.73 -19.66
N ARG A 31 6.41 -2.22 -18.75
CA ARG A 31 7.62 -2.91 -18.28
C ARG A 31 7.40 -3.44 -16.87
N GLU A 32 7.80 -4.68 -16.63
CA GLU A 32 7.73 -5.30 -15.31
C GLU A 32 8.72 -4.66 -14.34
N VAL A 33 8.26 -4.44 -13.10
CA VAL A 33 9.02 -3.83 -12.01
C VAL A 33 8.86 -4.70 -10.76
N SER A 34 9.99 -5.18 -10.25
CA SER A 34 10.05 -5.81 -8.94
C SER A 34 9.91 -4.74 -7.85
N LEU A 35 9.08 -5.02 -6.85
CA LEU A 35 8.78 -4.08 -5.78
C LEU A 35 9.64 -4.35 -4.54
N PRO A 36 10.18 -3.32 -3.88
CA PRO A 36 10.69 -3.47 -2.53
C PRO A 36 9.54 -3.79 -1.56
N PRO A 37 9.82 -4.43 -0.39
CA PRO A 37 8.81 -4.85 0.58
C PRO A 37 7.73 -3.80 0.90
N LEU A 38 8.16 -2.55 1.13
CA LEU A 38 7.26 -1.44 1.44
C LEU A 38 6.35 -1.07 0.26
N ALA A 39 6.87 -1.07 -0.97
CA ALA A 39 6.06 -0.77 -2.15
C ALA A 39 5.07 -1.91 -2.44
N GLU A 40 5.47 -3.16 -2.20
CA GLU A 40 4.60 -4.33 -2.30
C GLU A 40 3.42 -4.23 -1.32
N GLU A 41 3.70 -3.89 -0.05
CA GLU A 41 2.67 -3.65 0.97
C GLU A 41 1.72 -2.50 0.56
N MET A 42 2.26 -1.40 0.04
CA MET A 42 1.47 -0.27 -0.46
C MET A 42 0.53 -0.68 -1.60
N ALA A 43 1.03 -1.45 -2.58
CA ALA A 43 0.24 -1.95 -3.71
C ALA A 43 -0.86 -2.92 -3.24
N TYR A 44 -0.56 -3.78 -2.26
CA TYR A 44 -1.53 -4.67 -1.64
C TYR A 44 -2.66 -3.91 -0.93
N HIS A 45 -2.34 -2.89 -0.15
CA HIS A 45 -3.35 -2.05 0.50
C HIS A 45 -4.17 -1.22 -0.47
N LEU A 46 -3.58 -0.74 -1.56
CA LEU A 46 -4.31 -0.11 -2.66
C LEU A 46 -5.30 -1.11 -3.27
N ALA A 47 -4.86 -2.34 -3.53
CA ALA A 47 -5.71 -3.40 -4.10
C ALA A 47 -6.91 -3.75 -3.22
N LYS A 48 -6.74 -3.78 -1.89
CA LYS A 48 -7.87 -3.92 -0.95
C LYS A 48 -8.88 -2.79 -1.04
N LYS A 49 -8.46 -1.60 -1.47
CA LYS A 49 -9.31 -0.41 -1.59
C LYS A 49 -9.89 -0.20 -2.98
N LYS A 50 -9.59 -1.08 -3.96
CA LYS A 50 -9.99 -0.93 -5.38
C LYS A 50 -11.50 -0.73 -5.59
N ASP A 51 -12.32 -1.35 -4.74
CA ASP A 51 -13.79 -1.29 -4.84
C ASP A 51 -14.40 -0.09 -4.07
N THR A 52 -13.57 0.77 -3.48
CA THR A 52 -14.01 1.94 -2.71
C THR A 52 -13.97 3.22 -3.55
N GLN A 53 -14.70 4.25 -3.12
CA GLN A 53 -14.69 5.56 -3.78
C GLN A 53 -13.31 6.25 -3.77
N HIS A 54 -12.40 5.84 -2.89
CA HIS A 54 -11.07 6.45 -2.75
C HIS A 54 -10.23 6.32 -4.03
N VAL A 55 -10.34 5.22 -4.77
CA VAL A 55 -9.56 5.04 -6.01
C VAL A 55 -10.09 5.93 -7.16
N LYS A 56 -11.28 6.52 -6.99
CA LYS A 56 -11.84 7.54 -7.89
C LYS A 56 -11.47 8.96 -7.48
N ASP A 57 -10.92 9.17 -6.28
CA ASP A 57 -10.49 10.48 -5.81
C ASP A 57 -9.12 10.85 -6.41
N PRO A 58 -9.04 11.91 -7.22
CA PRO A 58 -7.78 12.32 -7.85
C PRO A 58 -6.70 12.71 -6.83
N TYR A 59 -7.08 13.22 -5.64
CA TYR A 59 -6.10 13.57 -4.60
C TYR A 59 -5.48 12.33 -3.97
N PHE A 60 -6.30 11.33 -3.62
CA PHE A 60 -5.83 10.04 -3.14
C PHE A 60 -4.84 9.41 -4.12
N VAL A 61 -5.22 9.33 -5.40
CA VAL A 61 -4.40 8.71 -6.45
C VAL A 61 -3.08 9.48 -6.65
N THR A 62 -3.13 10.82 -6.67
CA THR A 62 -1.93 11.65 -6.84
C THR A 62 -0.96 11.49 -5.67
N ASN A 63 -1.47 11.51 -4.44
CA ASN A 63 -0.64 11.35 -3.24
C ASN A 63 -0.03 9.95 -3.17
N PHE A 64 -0.84 8.91 -3.43
CA PHE A 64 -0.35 7.54 -3.49
C PHE A 64 0.77 7.39 -4.53
N MET A 65 0.56 7.88 -5.75
CA MET A 65 1.54 7.75 -6.82
C MET A 65 2.84 8.49 -6.55
N LYS A 66 2.77 9.65 -5.87
CA LYS A 66 3.96 10.41 -5.46
C LYS A 66 4.87 9.58 -4.56
N ASP A 67 4.30 8.93 -3.55
CA ASP A 67 5.07 8.14 -2.59
C ASP A 67 5.48 6.78 -3.20
N PHE A 68 4.54 6.10 -3.88
CA PHE A 68 4.78 4.81 -4.52
C PHE A 68 5.87 4.89 -5.59
N ALA A 69 5.77 5.83 -6.55
CA ALA A 69 6.78 5.99 -7.60
C ALA A 69 8.14 6.45 -7.05
N GLY A 70 8.18 7.05 -5.85
CA GLY A 70 9.41 7.40 -5.16
C GLY A 70 10.23 6.19 -4.69
N LEU A 71 9.57 5.04 -4.46
CA LEU A 71 10.19 3.78 -4.06
C LEU A 71 10.62 2.90 -5.24
N LEU A 72 10.24 3.28 -6.46
CA LEU A 72 10.53 2.52 -7.68
C LEU A 72 11.82 3.03 -8.37
N PRO A 73 12.36 2.27 -9.34
CA PRO A 73 13.47 2.75 -10.17
C PRO A 73 13.21 4.12 -10.79
N ASN A 74 14.27 4.90 -11.00
CA ASN A 74 14.18 6.31 -11.42
C ASN A 74 13.32 6.55 -12.67
N TRP A 75 13.25 5.61 -13.61
CA TRP A 75 12.45 5.74 -14.82
C TRP A 75 10.93 5.63 -14.59
N CYS A 76 10.52 5.08 -13.43
CA CYS A 76 9.12 5.04 -12.99
C CYS A 76 8.67 6.36 -12.35
N ARG A 77 9.59 7.29 -12.04
CA ARG A 77 9.25 8.57 -11.43
C ARG A 77 8.33 9.37 -12.35
N GLY A 78 7.28 9.96 -11.77
CA GLY A 78 6.25 10.66 -12.52
C GLY A 78 5.36 9.76 -13.37
N ALA A 79 5.37 8.43 -13.14
CA ALA A 79 4.35 7.56 -13.68
C ALA A 79 2.96 8.00 -13.18
N LYS A 80 1.98 7.99 -14.09
CA LYS A 80 0.58 8.20 -13.72
C LYS A 80 -0.01 6.89 -13.22
N PHE A 81 -1.09 6.98 -12.47
CA PHE A 81 -1.77 5.81 -11.92
C PHE A 81 -2.24 4.86 -13.02
N GLU A 82 -2.74 5.39 -14.13
CA GLU A 82 -3.21 4.62 -15.28
C GLU A 82 -2.06 3.93 -16.04
N GLU A 83 -0.81 4.35 -15.82
CA GLU A 83 0.37 3.72 -16.39
C GLU A 83 0.88 2.54 -15.55
N VAL A 84 0.30 2.29 -14.37
CA VAL A 84 0.67 1.21 -13.48
C VAL A 84 -0.42 0.14 -13.43
N ASP A 85 -0.04 -1.07 -13.79
CA ASP A 85 -0.91 -2.24 -13.74
C ASP A 85 -0.74 -2.98 -12.40
N PHE A 86 -1.82 -2.99 -11.61
CA PHE A 86 -1.92 -3.66 -10.32
C PHE A 86 -2.70 -4.98 -10.39
N ALA A 87 -2.94 -5.55 -11.59
CA ALA A 87 -3.76 -6.74 -11.77
C ALA A 87 -3.38 -7.93 -10.87
N LEU A 88 -2.08 -8.20 -10.68
CA LEU A 88 -1.61 -9.28 -9.80
C LEU A 88 -2.06 -9.10 -8.34
N PHE A 89 -2.04 -7.86 -7.85
CA PHE A 89 -2.51 -7.53 -6.51
C PHE A 89 -4.03 -7.62 -6.40
N TYR A 90 -4.76 -7.20 -7.43
CA TYR A 90 -6.21 -7.36 -7.47
C TYR A 90 -6.61 -8.83 -7.46
N GLU A 91 -5.95 -9.67 -8.26
CA GLU A 91 -6.19 -11.12 -8.28
C GLU A 91 -5.92 -11.75 -6.91
N LYS A 92 -4.80 -11.41 -6.27
CA LYS A 92 -4.46 -11.87 -4.92
C LYS A 92 -5.54 -11.51 -3.90
N VAL A 93 -5.95 -10.24 -3.86
CA VAL A 93 -6.98 -9.78 -2.91
C VAL A 93 -8.32 -10.46 -3.18
N GLU A 94 -8.70 -10.66 -4.44
CA GLU A 94 -9.94 -11.36 -4.78
C GLU A 94 -9.90 -12.86 -4.45
N ARG A 95 -8.72 -13.50 -4.50
CA ARG A 95 -8.54 -14.88 -4.01
C ARG A 95 -8.72 -14.95 -2.49
N GLU A 96 -8.07 -14.05 -1.75
CA GLU A 96 -8.16 -13.98 -0.28
C GLU A 96 -9.59 -13.67 0.22
N LYS A 97 -10.41 -12.94 -0.56
CA LYS A 97 -11.82 -12.68 -0.21
C LYS A 97 -12.74 -13.89 -0.37
N LYS A 98 -12.36 -14.86 -1.20
CA LYS A 98 -13.16 -16.06 -1.49
C LYS A 98 -12.88 -17.21 -0.53
N GLU A 99 -11.78 -17.11 0.22
CA GLU A 99 -11.40 -18.00 1.32
C GLU A 99 -12.04 -17.54 2.63
#